data_AF-A0A7W1CEV4-F1
#
_entry.id   AF-A0A7W1CEV4-F1
#
_cell.length_a   1.000
_cell.length_b   1.000
_cell.length_c   1.000
_cell.angle_alpha   90.00
_cell.angle_beta   90.00
_cell.angle_gamma   90.00
#
_symmetry.space_group_name_H-M   'P 1'
#
loop_
_entity.id
_entity.type
_entity.pdbx_description
1 polymer ?
#
loop_
_entity_poly.entity_id
_entity_poly.type
_entity_poly.pdbx_seq_one_letter_code
_entity_poly.pdbx_strand_id
1 'polypeptide(L)' 'SEPFELKDDKIDALLASTAEFLCDESNLDAPDWLEKIPAASEPFFVSGLENLKATAIVESPLRFRIRKVFVSENFLNRV' A
#
# COMPACT_ATOMS: atom_id res chain seq x y z
N SER A 1 18.73 -7.30 -0.67
CA SER A 1 17.94 -7.92 0.42
C SER A 1 16.86 -8.77 -0.20
N GLU A 2 16.60 -9.97 0.31
CA GLU A 2 15.46 -10.79 -0.13
C GLU A 2 14.21 -10.46 0.68
N PRO A 3 13.00 -10.59 0.11
CA PRO A 3 11.77 -10.36 0.87
C PRO A 3 11.67 -11.36 2.02
N PHE A 4 11.08 -10.92 3.13
CA PHE A 4 10.68 -11.80 4.22
C PHE A 4 9.61 -12.79 3.72
N GLU A 5 9.44 -13.90 4.45
CA GLU A 5 8.38 -14.87 4.15
C GLU A 5 7.01 -14.17 4.18
N LEU A 6 6.31 -14.21 3.04
CA LEU A 6 4.95 -13.67 2.89
C LEU A 6 3.99 -14.48 3.76
N LYS A 7 3.09 -13.78 4.46
CA LYS A 7 2.16 -14.42 5.41
C LYS A 7 0.71 -14.05 5.15
N ASP A 8 0.46 -12.77 4.90
CA ASP A 8 -0.88 -12.23 4.70
C ASP A 8 -0.79 -11.26 3.53
N ASP A 9 -1.40 -11.62 2.41
CA ASP A 9 -1.30 -10.89 1.16
C ASP A 9 -1.73 -9.42 1.28
N LYS A 10 -2.71 -9.12 2.14
CA LYS A 10 -3.19 -7.76 2.39
C LYS A 10 -2.19 -6.95 3.19
N ILE A 11 -1.65 -7.53 4.26
CA ILE A 11 -0.65 -6.86 5.11
C ILE A 11 0.66 -6.69 4.35
N ASP A 12 1.09 -7.71 3.61
CA ASP A 12 2.31 -7.67 2.82
C ASP A 12 2.20 -6.60 1.72
N ALA A 13 1.08 -6.56 1.00
CA ALA A 13 0.79 -5.51 0.02
C ALA A 13 0.73 -4.11 0.64
N LEU A 14 0.10 -3.97 1.82
CA LEU A 14 0.01 -2.70 2.55
C LEU A 14 1.39 -2.18 2.97
N LEU A 15 2.21 -3.05 3.55
CA LEU A 15 3.56 -2.71 4.00
C LEU A 15 4.47 -2.36 2.82
N ALA A 16 4.39 -3.13 1.72
CA ALA A 16 5.17 -2.84 0.52
C ALA A 16 4.76 -1.50 -0.12
N SER A 17 3.46 -1.23 -0.24
CA SER A 17 2.94 0.05 -0.75
C SER A 17 3.37 1.23 0.13
N THR A 18 3.36 1.04 1.45
CA THR A 18 3.79 2.04 2.42
C THR A 18 5.28 2.33 2.28
N ALA A 19 6.11 1.29 2.19
CA ALA A 19 7.55 1.44 2.04
C ALA A 19 7.91 2.17 0.73
N GLU A 20 7.33 1.77 -0.40
CA GLU A 20 7.55 2.45 -1.68
C GLU A 20 7.09 3.90 -1.66
N PHE A 21 5.93 4.19 -1.07
CA PHE A 21 5.44 5.55 -0.95
C PHE A 21 6.38 6.44 -0.13
N LEU A 22 6.90 5.93 0.99
CA LEU A 22 7.85 6.67 1.83
C LEU A 22 9.21 6.85 1.13
N CYS A 23 9.64 5.88 0.32
CA CYS A 23 10.82 6.02 -0.53
C CYS A 23 10.61 7.13 -1.57
N ASP A 24 9.47 7.15 -2.28
CA ASP A 24 9.13 8.22 -3.22
C ASP A 24 9.10 9.60 -2.51
N GLU A 25 8.43 9.69 -1.36
CA GLU A 25 8.34 10.92 -0.56
C GLU A 25 9.72 11.43 -0.09
N SER A 26 10.59 10.51 0.30
CA SER A 26 11.94 10.82 0.79
C SER A 26 12.99 10.95 -0.32
N ASN A 27 12.59 10.79 -1.59
CA ASN A 27 13.48 10.73 -2.75
C ASN A 27 14.62 9.70 -2.58
N LEU A 28 14.25 8.51 -2.10
CA LEU A 28 15.11 7.34 -1.94
C LEU A 28 14.75 6.28 -2.98
N ASP A 29 15.76 5.54 -3.45
CA ASP A 29 15.51 4.36 -4.28
C ASP A 29 14.81 3.27 -3.45
N ALA A 30 13.68 2.77 -3.96
CA ALA A 30 12.98 1.66 -3.35
C ALA A 30 13.80 0.37 -3.49
N PRO A 31 13.96 -0.43 -2.43
CA PRO A 31 14.64 -1.73 -2.54
C PRO A 31 13.96 -2.69 -3.53
N ASP A 32 14.75 -3.33 -4.41
CA ASP A 32 14.27 -4.24 -5.47
C ASP A 32 13.33 -5.37 -5.01
N TRP A 33 13.42 -5.79 -3.75
CA TRP A 33 12.56 -6.85 -3.24
C TRP A 33 11.11 -6.41 -3.04
N LEU A 34 10.84 -5.10 -2.93
CA LEU A 34 9.48 -4.57 -2.82
C LEU A 34 8.65 -4.85 -4.08
N GLU A 35 9.29 -4.84 -5.24
CA GLU A 35 8.66 -5.18 -6.53
C GLU A 35 8.20 -6.64 -6.58
N LYS A 36 8.83 -7.52 -5.80
CA LYS A 36 8.47 -8.94 -5.72
C LYS A 36 7.26 -9.21 -4.84
N ILE A 37 6.79 -8.21 -4.09
CA ILE A 37 5.61 -8.34 -3.23
C ILE A 37 4.35 -8.19 -4.09
N PRO A 38 3.51 -9.25 -4.21
CA PRO A 38 2.33 -9.21 -5.06
C PRO A 38 1.29 -8.22 -4.54
N ALA A 39 0.36 -7.85 -5.43
CA ALA A 39 -0.88 -7.19 -5.02
C ALA A 39 -1.72 -8.11 -4.12
N ALA A 40 -2.58 -7.52 -3.30
CA ALA A 40 -3.57 -8.29 -2.56
C ALA A 40 -4.48 -9.08 -3.54
N SER A 41 -4.88 -10.29 -3.14
CA SER A 41 -5.76 -11.15 -3.94
C SER A 41 -7.08 -10.43 -4.26
N GLU A 42 -7.67 -9.79 -3.26
CA GLU A 42 -8.89 -8.98 -3.33
C GLU A 42 -8.65 -7.52 -2.92
N PRO A 43 -9.48 -6.56 -3.37
CA PRO A 43 -9.46 -5.18 -2.90
C PRO A 43 -9.41 -5.07 -1.37
N PHE A 44 -8.36 -4.44 -0.85
CA PHE A 44 -8.17 -4.24 0.58
C PHE A 44 -8.44 -2.79 0.98
N PHE A 45 -9.60 -2.56 1.60
CA PHE A 45 -9.99 -1.26 2.16
C PHE A 45 -9.58 -1.17 3.62
N VAL A 46 -8.53 -0.41 3.92
CA VAL A 46 -7.88 -0.40 5.24
C VAL A 46 -8.82 0.11 6.34
N SER A 47 -9.73 1.04 6.03
CA SER A 47 -10.69 1.57 7.02
C SER A 47 -11.79 0.56 7.39
N GLY A 48 -12.06 -0.44 6.54
CA GLY A 48 -13.19 -1.37 6.69
C GLY A 48 -14.59 -0.74 6.57
N LEU A 49 -14.68 0.57 6.27
CA LEU A 49 -15.96 1.29 6.22
C LEU A 49 -16.55 1.26 4.80
N GLU A 50 -17.72 0.63 4.65
CA GLU A 50 -18.36 0.41 3.34
C GLU A 50 -18.68 1.73 2.62
N ASN A 51 -19.18 2.72 3.35
CA ASN A 51 -19.53 4.03 2.82
C ASN A 51 -18.32 4.87 2.37
N LEU A 52 -17.09 4.47 2.72
CA LEU A 52 -15.87 5.16 2.34
C LEU A 52 -15.13 4.50 1.17
N LYS A 53 -15.60 3.35 0.66
CA LYS A 53 -14.88 2.62 -0.40
C LYS A 53 -14.69 3.44 -1.67
N ALA A 54 -15.73 4.14 -2.13
CA ALA A 54 -15.65 4.97 -3.33
C ALA A 54 -14.61 6.09 -3.17
N THR A 55 -14.64 6.76 -2.02
CA THR A 55 -13.66 7.80 -1.66
C THR A 55 -12.24 7.23 -1.61
N ALA A 56 -12.04 6.11 -0.93
CA ALA A 56 -10.72 5.47 -0.82
C ALA A 56 -10.16 5.08 -2.20
N ILE A 57 -10.98 4.64 -3.15
CA ILE A 57 -10.54 4.34 -4.54
C ILE A 57 -9.96 5.59 -5.22
N VAL A 58 -10.60 6.75 -5.03
CA VAL A 58 -10.20 8.01 -5.66
C VAL A 58 -8.98 8.61 -4.97
N GLU A 59 -8.95 8.58 -3.64
CA GLU A 59 -7.89 9.21 -2.84
C GLU A 59 -6.59 8.41 -2.77
N SER A 60 -6.64 7.09 -2.96
CA SER A 60 -5.47 6.23 -2.76
C SER A 60 -4.29 6.60 -3.66
N PRO A 61 -3.09 6.77 -3.10
CA PRO A 61 -1.88 7.00 -3.90
C PRO A 61 -1.58 5.85 -4.86
N LEU A 62 -0.79 6.11 -5.91
CA LEU A 62 -0.50 5.13 -6.96
C LEU A 62 0.12 3.84 -6.40
N ARG A 63 1.12 3.95 -5.50
CA ARG A 63 1.82 2.81 -4.88
C ARG A 63 0.87 1.85 -4.16
N PHE A 64 -0.22 2.36 -3.60
CA PHE A 64 -1.27 1.59 -2.95
C PHE A 64 -2.24 0.98 -3.97
N ARG A 65 -2.70 1.78 -4.95
CA ARG A 65 -3.66 1.34 -5.98
C ARG A 65 -3.16 0.18 -6.82
N ILE A 66 -1.88 0.19 -7.22
CA ILE A 66 -1.29 -0.91 -8.01
C ILE A 66 -1.32 -2.25 -7.28
N ARG A 67 -1.35 -2.23 -5.93
CA ARG A 67 -1.43 -3.43 -5.09
C ARG A 67 -2.84 -3.74 -4.56
N LYS A 68 -3.87 -3.08 -5.11
CA LYS A 68 -5.27 -3.16 -4.67
C LYS A 68 -5.48 -2.78 -3.19
N VAL A 69 -4.61 -1.94 -2.64
CA VAL A 69 -4.75 -1.40 -1.28
C VAL A 69 -5.40 -0.03 -1.39
N PHE A 70 -6.45 0.20 -0.61
CA PHE A 70 -7.24 1.42 -0.65
C PHE A 70 -7.24 2.10 0.73
N VAL A 71 -6.69 3.30 0.75
CA VAL A 71 -6.49 4.17 1.92
C VAL A 71 -7.06 5.56 1.66
N SER A 72 -7.29 6.32 2.72
CA SER A 72 -7.63 7.75 2.60
C SER A 72 -6.37 8.58 2.30
N GLU A 73 -6.55 9.79 1.76
CA GLU A 73 -5.46 10.69 1.37
C GLU A 73 -4.49 10.98 2.54
N ASN A 74 -5.01 11.09 3.77
CA ASN A 74 -4.24 11.42 4.96
C ASN A 74 -3.64 10.21 5.70
N PHE A 75 -3.68 9.01 5.12
CA PHE A 75 -3.32 7.77 5.83
C PHE A 75 -1.90 7.75 6.41
N LEU A 76 -0.93 8.36 5.72
CA LEU A 76 0.47 8.42 6.18
C LEU A 76 0.85 9.78 6.78
N ASN A 77 -0.12 10.66 7.03
CA ASN A 77 0.14 11.98 7.61
C ASN A 77 0.58 11.84 9.08
N ARG A 78 1.65 12.57 9.46
CA ARG A 78 2.28 12.52 10.79
C ARG A 78 2.34 13.95 11.33
N VAL A 79 1.40 14.30 12.20
CA VAL A 79 1.34 15.61 12.89
C VAL A 79 2.06 15.57 14.23
#